data_AF-A0A4Q5QJV8-F1
#
_entry.id   AF-A0A4Q5QJV8-F1
#
_cell.length_a   1.000
_cell.length_b   1.000
_cell.length_c   1.000
_cell.angle_alpha   90.00
_cell.angle_beta   90.00
_cell.angle_gamma   90.00
#
_symmetry.space_group_name_H-M   'P 1'
#
loop_
_entity.id
_entity.type
_entity.pdbx_description
1 polymer ?
#
loop_
_entity_poly.entity_id
_entity_poly.type
_entity_poly.pdbx_seq_one_letter_code
_entity_poly.pdbx_strand_id
1 'polypeptide(L)'
;EKDDDKEEFKARRVDRVKVTFNLSRNDVTPKDTKTIYMRILEPDGAALYNLSTGGGTFTVDGQEAFYTQKQDLVFDNSKQRVEFVYAKGGDYKIGQHTVELYEGGAMMGKTTFTLK
;
A
#
# COMPACT_ATOMS: atom_id res chain seq x y z
N GLU A 1 12.67 17.63 21.21
CA GLU A 1 11.62 17.88 20.21
C GLU A 1 12.31 18.01 18.86
N LYS A 2 12.36 16.93 18.07
CA LYS A 2 13.09 16.89 16.80
C LYS A 2 12.44 15.92 15.81
N ASP A 3 12.35 16.42 14.59
CA ASP A 3 12.03 15.79 13.31
C ASP A 3 10.57 15.35 13.12
N ASP A 4 9.73 16.32 12.76
CA ASP A 4 8.67 16.15 11.76
C ASP A 4 9.31 15.63 10.46
N ASP A 5 9.52 14.32 10.41
CA ASP A 5 9.91 13.56 9.22
C ASP A 5 8.72 13.61 8.23
N LYS A 6 8.55 14.77 7.56
CA LYS A 6 7.69 14.83 6.40
C LYS A 6 8.37 14.00 5.32
N GLU A 7 7.75 12.88 4.99
CA GLU A 7 8.10 11.97 3.89
C GLU A 7 8.02 12.72 2.54
N GLU A 8 8.98 13.62 2.30
CA GLU A 8 9.09 14.48 1.12
C GLU A 8 10.09 13.88 0.13
N PHE A 9 9.58 13.18 -0.88
CA PHE A 9 10.41 12.57 -1.91
C PHE A 9 10.39 13.42 -3.20
N LYS A 10 11.53 13.57 -3.87
CA LYS A 10 11.59 14.28 -5.16
C LYS A 10 10.91 13.46 -6.26
N ALA A 11 9.82 13.95 -6.84
CA ALA A 11 9.00 13.23 -7.83
C ALA A 11 9.82 12.70 -9.01
N ARG A 12 10.79 13.50 -9.49
CA ARG A 12 11.69 13.15 -10.61
C ARG A 12 12.64 11.96 -10.35
N ARG A 13 12.68 11.41 -9.14
CA ARG A 13 13.52 10.25 -8.79
C ARG A 13 12.72 9.06 -8.25
N VAL A 14 11.40 9.16 -8.17
CA VAL A 14 10.56 8.06 -7.69
C VAL A 14 10.25 7.12 -8.85
N ASP A 15 11.16 6.19 -9.09
CA ASP A 15 10.99 5.11 -10.07
C ASP A 15 10.08 4.00 -9.49
N ARG A 16 10.26 3.74 -8.19
CA ARG A 16 9.56 2.69 -7.45
C ARG A 16 9.14 3.19 -6.08
N VAL A 17 7.90 2.89 -5.70
CA VAL A 17 7.38 3.09 -4.36
C VAL A 17 7.54 1.79 -3.60
N LYS A 18 8.34 1.83 -2.54
CA LYS A 18 8.57 0.69 -1.65
C LYS A 18 7.87 0.96 -0.33
N VAL A 19 6.88 0.15 0.00
CA VAL A 19 6.13 0.22 1.25
C VAL A 19 6.52 -0.97 2.09
N THR A 20 7.12 -0.71 3.25
CA THR A 20 7.52 -1.75 4.19
C THR A 20 6.72 -1.61 5.46
N PHE A 21 6.04 -2.68 5.86
CA PHE A 21 5.31 -2.72 7.11
C PHE A 21 5.59 -4.02 7.86
N ASN A 22 5.47 -3.96 9.17
CA ASN A 22 5.56 -5.16 10.01
C ASN A 22 4.14 -5.58 10.33
N LEU A 23 3.82 -6.83 10.07
CA LEU A 23 2.53 -7.39 10.50
C LEU A 23 2.55 -7.53 12.02
N SER A 24 1.76 -6.69 12.70
CA SER A 24 1.63 -6.75 14.15
C SER A 24 1.16 -8.13 14.59
N ARG A 25 1.64 -8.60 15.75
CA ARG A 25 1.12 -9.83 16.34
C ARG A 25 -0.36 -9.65 16.61
N ASN A 26 -1.16 -10.60 16.13
CA ASN A 26 -2.55 -10.70 16.48
C ASN A 26 -2.79 -12.13 16.96
N ASP A 27 -2.75 -12.33 18.28
CA ASP A 27 -2.91 -13.64 18.94
C ASP A 27 -4.25 -14.34 18.61
N VAL A 28 -5.20 -13.58 18.05
CA VAL A 28 -6.54 -14.05 17.69
C VAL A 28 -6.61 -14.63 16.27
N THR A 29 -5.66 -14.30 15.39
CA THR A 29 -5.70 -14.73 13.98
C THR A 29 -4.99 -16.07 13.79
N PRO A 30 -5.68 -17.11 13.28
CA PRO A 30 -5.04 -18.38 12.96
C PRO A 30 -3.94 -18.20 11.91
N LYS A 31 -2.98 -19.12 11.92
CA LYS A 31 -1.92 -19.14 10.92
C LYS A 31 -2.50 -19.52 9.57
N ASP A 32 -2.75 -18.52 8.73
CA ASP A 32 -3.42 -18.70 7.46
C ASP A 32 -2.80 -17.82 6.37
N THR A 33 -3.14 -18.11 5.12
CA THR A 33 -2.67 -17.31 3.98
C THR A 33 -3.54 -16.05 3.90
N LYS A 34 -2.91 -14.90 4.13
CA LYS A 34 -3.53 -13.59 4.09
C LYS A 34 -3.21 -12.91 2.77
N THR A 35 -4.23 -12.47 2.06
CA THR A 35 -4.07 -11.62 0.88
C THR A 35 -4.12 -10.17 1.31
N ILE A 36 -3.00 -9.48 1.19
CA ILE A 36 -2.91 -8.04 1.47
C ILE A 36 -3.03 -7.28 0.15
N TYR A 37 -3.96 -6.34 0.10
CA TYR A 37 -4.18 -5.44 -1.01
C TYR A 37 -3.56 -4.09 -0.66
N MET A 38 -2.70 -3.59 -1.53
CA MET A 38 -2.15 -2.25 -1.47
C MET A 38 -2.84 -1.35 -2.49
N ARG A 39 -3.28 -0.18 -2.04
CA ARG A 39 -3.89 0.86 -2.86
C ARG A 39 -3.10 2.16 -2.68
N ILE A 40 -2.67 2.75 -3.78
CA ILE A 40 -1.98 4.04 -3.79
C ILE A 40 -2.92 5.05 -4.45
N LEU A 41 -3.29 6.10 -3.74
CA LEU A 41 -4.05 7.24 -4.25
C LEU A 41 -3.09 8.35 -4.66
N GLU A 42 -3.25 8.86 -5.87
CA GLU A 42 -2.63 10.09 -6.36
C GLU A 42 -3.25 11.33 -5.66
N PRO A 43 -2.58 12.49 -5.70
CA PRO A 43 -3.06 13.74 -5.07
C PRO A 43 -4.41 14.24 -5.59
N ASP A 44 -4.83 13.83 -6.78
CA ASP A 44 -6.17 14.12 -7.31
C ASP A 44 -7.26 13.16 -6.80
N GLY A 45 -6.88 12.13 -6.03
CA GLY A 45 -7.78 11.11 -5.50
C GLY A 45 -7.91 9.86 -6.40
N ALA A 46 -7.30 9.84 -7.60
CA ALA A 46 -7.27 8.65 -8.43
C ALA A 46 -6.43 7.53 -7.79
N ALA A 47 -7.00 6.34 -7.71
CA ALA A 47 -6.23 5.15 -7.34
C ALA A 47 -5.32 4.73 -8.51
N LEU A 48 -4.04 4.54 -8.24
CA LEU A 48 -3.14 3.88 -9.16
C LEU A 48 -3.55 2.40 -9.24
N TYR A 49 -3.94 1.95 -10.41
CA TYR A 49 -4.13 0.54 -10.69
C TYR A 49 -3.58 0.25 -12.08
N ASN A 50 -2.96 -0.91 -12.22
CA ASN A 50 -2.47 -1.37 -13.51
C ASN A 50 -2.65 -2.89 -13.58
N LEU A 51 -3.53 -3.33 -14.47
CA LEU A 51 -3.87 -4.75 -14.65
C LEU A 51 -2.65 -5.59 -15.04
N SER A 52 -1.67 -5.00 -15.74
CA SER A 52 -0.44 -5.68 -16.15
C SER A 52 0.57 -5.86 -15.01
N THR A 53 0.52 -5.03 -13.96
CA THR A 53 1.42 -5.12 -12.80
C THR A 53 0.77 -5.74 -11.56
N GLY A 54 -0.41 -6.37 -11.73
CA GLY A 54 -1.15 -7.01 -10.65
C GLY A 54 -2.10 -6.09 -9.88
N GLY A 55 -2.48 -4.95 -10.45
CA GLY A 55 -3.61 -4.15 -9.98
C GLY A 55 -4.95 -4.72 -10.47
N GLY A 56 -6.04 -4.33 -9.83
CA GLY A 56 -7.38 -4.82 -10.16
C GLY A 56 -8.46 -4.19 -9.28
N THR A 57 -9.64 -4.80 -9.23
CA THR A 57 -10.72 -4.41 -8.33
C THR A 57 -10.91 -5.41 -7.20
N PHE A 58 -11.28 -4.91 -6.03
CA PHE A 58 -11.59 -5.69 -4.83
C PHE A 58 -12.77 -5.07 -4.10
N THR A 59 -13.46 -5.85 -3.30
CA THR A 59 -14.60 -5.35 -2.50
C THR A 59 -14.10 -4.87 -1.15
N VAL A 60 -14.37 -3.59 -0.84
CA VAL A 60 -14.13 -2.95 0.46
C VAL A 60 -15.45 -2.39 0.95
N ASP A 61 -15.87 -2.74 2.18
CA ASP A 61 -17.14 -2.26 2.76
C ASP A 61 -18.36 -2.44 1.82
N GLY A 62 -18.37 -3.52 1.02
CA GLY A 62 -19.45 -3.79 0.06
C GLY A 62 -19.41 -2.94 -1.22
N GLN A 63 -18.39 -2.12 -1.42
CA GLN A 63 -18.17 -1.35 -2.64
C GLN A 63 -16.94 -1.86 -3.39
N GLU A 64 -16.98 -1.82 -4.72
CA GLU A 64 -15.81 -2.10 -5.54
C GLU A 64 -14.80 -0.94 -5.46
N ALA A 65 -13.59 -1.25 -5.04
CA ALA A 65 -12.46 -0.34 -5.00
C ALA A 65 -11.35 -0.87 -5.91
N PHE A 66 -10.49 0.03 -6.38
CA PHE A 66 -9.30 -0.35 -7.14
C PHE A 66 -8.11 -0.54 -6.20
N TYR A 67 -7.33 -1.59 -6.42
CA TYR A 67 -6.05 -1.81 -5.75
C TYR A 67 -4.91 -1.75 -6.76
N THR A 68 -3.77 -1.28 -6.28
CA THR A 68 -2.54 -1.11 -7.06
C THR A 68 -1.79 -2.42 -7.23
N GLN A 69 -1.68 -3.18 -6.15
CA GLN A 69 -1.01 -4.49 -6.12
C GLN A 69 -1.59 -5.31 -4.98
N LYS A 70 -1.61 -6.64 -5.12
CA LYS A 70 -1.92 -7.56 -4.02
C LYS A 70 -0.77 -8.53 -3.81
N GLN A 71 -0.63 -9.01 -2.59
CA GLN A 71 0.36 -10.02 -2.24
C GLN A 71 -0.23 -11.00 -1.23
N ASP A 72 -0.10 -12.28 -1.55
CA ASP A 72 -0.47 -13.38 -0.68
C ASP A 72 0.72 -13.72 0.21
N LEU A 73 0.51 -13.79 1.52
CA LEU A 73 1.54 -14.11 2.49
C LEU A 73 0.98 -14.98 3.61
N VAL A 74 1.79 -15.88 4.14
CA VAL A 74 1.38 -16.76 5.24
C VAL A 74 1.56 -16.01 6.55
N PHE A 75 0.48 -15.71 7.26
CA PHE A 75 0.53 -15.05 8.57
C PHE A 75 0.97 -16.04 9.65
N ASP A 76 2.23 -15.99 10.10
CA ASP A 76 2.76 -16.90 11.14
C ASP A 76 2.84 -16.28 12.54
N ASN A 77 2.35 -15.04 12.74
CA ASN A 77 2.44 -14.31 14.02
C ASN A 77 3.89 -13.99 14.47
N SER A 78 4.86 -14.10 13.57
CA SER A 78 6.29 -13.90 13.82
C SER A 78 6.75 -12.44 13.75
N LYS A 79 5.83 -11.47 13.64
CA LYS A 79 6.13 -10.07 13.24
C LYS A 79 6.86 -9.98 11.91
N GLN A 80 6.44 -10.79 10.94
CA GLN A 80 7.07 -10.79 9.62
C GLN A 80 7.01 -9.39 9.00
N ARG A 81 8.13 -9.03 8.37
CA ARG A 81 8.23 -7.81 7.58
C ARG A 81 7.73 -8.11 6.18
N VAL A 82 6.75 -7.34 5.74
CA VAL A 82 6.18 -7.40 4.39
C VAL A 82 6.63 -6.16 3.64
N GLU A 83 6.96 -6.36 2.37
CA GLU A 83 7.45 -5.31 1.50
C GLU A 83 6.71 -5.36 0.17
N PHE A 84 6.02 -4.27 -0.15
CA PHE A 84 5.43 -4.04 -1.45
C PHE A 84 6.33 -3.13 -2.26
N VAL A 85 6.58 -3.52 -3.50
CA VAL A 85 7.33 -2.69 -4.46
C VAL A 85 6.45 -2.47 -5.68
N TYR A 86 6.09 -1.22 -5.89
CA TYR A 86 5.29 -0.81 -7.04
C TYR A 86 6.08 0.11 -7.95
N ALA A 87 6.19 -0.28 -9.21
CA ALA A 87 6.76 0.52 -10.28
C ALA A 87 5.61 0.98 -11.20
N LYS A 88 5.26 2.26 -11.16
CA LYS A 88 4.23 2.84 -12.04
C LYS A 88 4.65 2.75 -13.52
N GLY A 89 5.96 2.70 -13.80
CA GLY A 89 6.52 2.69 -15.15
C GLY A 89 6.48 4.07 -15.83
N GLY A 90 6.20 5.12 -15.07
CA GLY A 90 6.17 6.52 -15.52
C GLY A 90 6.18 7.47 -14.31
N ASP A 91 6.22 8.77 -14.57
CA ASP A 91 6.29 9.77 -13.51
C ASP A 91 5.06 9.74 -12.58
N TYR A 92 5.32 9.76 -11.27
CA TYR A 92 4.29 10.02 -10.28
C TYR A 92 3.92 11.50 -10.30
N LYS A 93 2.65 11.81 -10.00
CA LYS A 93 2.22 13.20 -9.87
C LYS A 93 2.97 13.87 -8.72
N ILE A 94 3.13 15.19 -8.79
CA ILE A 94 3.65 15.98 -7.67
C ILE A 94 2.47 16.23 -6.72
N GLY A 95 2.67 15.99 -5.42
CA GLY A 95 1.66 16.18 -4.39
C GLY A 95 1.58 15.05 -3.37
N GLN A 96 0.61 15.14 -2.48
CA GLN A 96 0.37 14.14 -1.44
C GLN A 96 -0.27 12.88 -2.03
N HIS A 97 0.43 11.76 -1.88
CA HIS A 97 -0.08 10.42 -2.20
C HIS A 97 -0.49 9.73 -0.91
N THR A 98 -1.52 8.89 -0.99
CA THR A 98 -1.98 8.10 0.15
C THR A 98 -1.82 6.62 -0.17
N VAL A 99 -1.15 5.88 0.68
CA VAL A 99 -1.07 4.42 0.59
C VAL A 99 -2.00 3.82 1.63
N GLU A 100 -2.88 2.94 1.19
CA GLU A 100 -3.82 2.20 2.01
C GLU A 100 -3.54 0.70 1.85
N LEU A 101 -3.55 -0.01 2.97
CA LEU A 101 -3.38 -1.45 3.01
C LEU A 101 -4.69 -2.07 3.51
N TYR A 102 -5.14 -3.13 2.85
CA TYR A 102 -6.36 -3.85 3.18
C TYR A 102 -6.11 -5.35 3.24
N GLU A 103 -6.88 -6.05 4.08
CA GLU A 103 -6.90 -7.51 4.18
C GLU A 103 -8.35 -7.96 4.19
N GLY A 104 -8.74 -8.83 3.25
CA GLY A 104 -10.12 -9.35 3.19
C GLY A 104 -11.21 -8.27 3.10
N GLY A 105 -10.90 -7.08 2.58
CA GLY A 105 -11.81 -5.93 2.50
C GLY A 105 -11.80 -5.01 3.73
N ALA A 106 -11.04 -5.32 4.78
CA ALA A 106 -10.85 -4.45 5.95
C ALA A 106 -9.53 -3.66 5.85
N MET A 107 -9.55 -2.37 6.22
CA MET A 107 -8.34 -1.55 6.22
C MET A 107 -7.39 -1.96 7.36
N MET A 108 -6.16 -2.35 7.02
CA MET A 108 -5.10 -2.65 8.00
C MET A 108 -4.36 -1.39 8.45
N GLY A 109 -4.19 -0.44 7.54
CA GLY A 109 -3.46 0.79 7.82
C GLY A 109 -3.40 1.72 6.63
N LYS A 110 -3.05 2.97 6.90
CA LYS A 110 -2.82 3.99 5.89
C LYS A 110 -1.59 4.81 6.23
N THR A 111 -0.87 5.24 5.20
CA THR A 111 0.19 6.24 5.30
C THR A 111 0.07 7.23 4.16
N THR A 112 0.70 8.39 4.29
CA THR A 112 0.71 9.43 3.27
C THR A 112 2.12 9.92 3.04
N PHE A 113 2.54 10.02 1.79
CA PHE A 113 3.84 10.57 1.42
C PHE A 113 3.64 11.71 0.43
N THR A 114 4.49 12.74 0.48
CA THR A 114 4.38 13.88 -0.44
C THR A 114 5.51 13.85 -1.45
N LEU A 115 5.14 13.90 -2.74
CA LEU A 115 6.11 14.07 -3.82
C LEU A 115 6.25 15.55 -4.16
N LYS A 116 7.48 16.06 -4.21
CA LYS A 116 7.82 17.44 -4.59
C LYS A 116 8.67 17.51 -5.85
#